data_AF-A0A497K4G4-F1
#
_entry.id   AF-A0A497K4G4-F1
#
_cell.length_a   1.000
_cell.length_b   1.000
_cell.length_c   1.000
_cell.angle_alpha   90.00
_cell.angle_beta   90.00
_cell.angle_gamma   90.00
#
_symmetry.space_group_name_H-M   'P 1'
#
loop_
_entity.id
_entity.type
_entity.pdbx_description
1 polymer ?
#
loop_
_entity_poly.entity_id
_entity_poly.type
_entity_poly.pdbx_seq_one_letter_code
_entity_poly.pdbx_strand_id
1 'polypeptide(L)' 'VVKALKSKRAPHPGKIFIPYGPWANAVTDPETHGIGMPSFKGISAEVQPAPERSVSSLKELLKKQFGKE' A
#
# COMPACT_ATOMS: atom_id res chain seq x y z
N VAL A 1 -6.80 1.21 -3.43
CA VAL A 1 -6.48 0.88 -4.85
C VAL A 1 -5.19 1.58 -5.20
N VAL A 2 -4.27 0.89 -5.88
CA VAL A 2 -2.98 1.45 -6.31
C VAL A 2 -2.77 1.14 -7.79
N LYS A 3 -1.93 1.94 -8.46
CA LYS A 3 -1.49 1.64 -9.82
C LYS A 3 -0.40 0.57 -9.78
N ALA A 4 -0.61 -0.52 -10.50
CA ALA A 4 0.38 -1.59 -10.67
C ALA A 4 0.99 -1.54 -12.07
N LEU A 5 2.30 -1.77 -12.16
CA LEU A 5 3.05 -1.90 -13.41
C LEU A 5 3.99 -3.11 -13.30
N LYS A 6 4.24 -3.78 -14.43
CA LYS A 6 5.24 -4.87 -14.48
C LYS A 6 6.63 -4.30 -14.20
N SER A 7 7.37 -4.91 -13.27
CA SER A 7 8.74 -4.51 -12.96
C SER A 7 9.66 -4.69 -14.18
N LYS A 8 10.49 -3.69 -14.45
CA LYS A 8 11.55 -3.77 -15.48
C LYS A 8 12.72 -4.67 -15.06
N ARG A 9 12.83 -5.02 -13.77
CA ARG A 9 13.89 -5.86 -13.19
C ARG A 9 13.43 -7.28 -12.85
N ALA A 10 12.33 -7.71 -13.49
CA ALA A 10 11.77 -9.05 -13.38
C ALA A 10 12.81 -10.16 -13.71
N PRO A 11 12.58 -11.41 -13.24
CA PRO A 11 11.39 -11.89 -12.53
C PRO A 11 11.48 -11.77 -11.00
N HIS A 12 10.35 -11.38 -10.38
CA HIS A 12 10.14 -11.48 -8.93
C HIS A 12 8.81 -12.20 -8.64
N PRO A 13 8.73 -13.53 -8.88
CA PRO A 13 7.49 -14.28 -8.70
C PRO A 13 6.99 -14.18 -7.26
N GLY A 14 5.68 -13.96 -7.09
CA GLY A 14 5.04 -13.87 -5.76
C GLY A 14 5.47 -12.66 -4.92
N LYS A 15 6.16 -11.67 -5.50
CA LYS A 15 6.57 -10.45 -4.80
C LYS A 15 5.99 -9.22 -5.46
N ILE A 16 5.47 -8.32 -4.63
CA ILE A 16 5.05 -6.97 -5.01
C ILE A 16 5.97 -5.95 -4.33
N PHE A 17 6.15 -4.82 -4.97
CA PHE A 17 6.87 -3.68 -4.40
C PHE A 17 6.01 -2.43 -4.54
N ILE A 18 5.77 -1.76 -3.41
CA ILE A 18 5.09 -0.47 -3.35
C ILE A 18 6.12 0.53 -2.80
N PRO A 19 6.43 1.62 -3.52
CA PRO A 19 7.28 2.68 -2.98
C PRO A 19 6.67 3.26 -1.70
N TYR A 20 7.52 3.70 -0.77
CA TYR A 20 7.05 4.38 0.44
C TYR A 20 6.19 5.60 0.11
N GLY A 21 5.13 5.76 0.88
CA GLY A 21 4.23 6.90 0.75
C GLY A 21 2.84 6.60 1.32
N PRO A 22 1.91 7.56 1.20
CA PRO A 22 0.57 7.46 1.81
C PRO A 22 -0.20 6.20 1.41
N TRP A 23 -0.10 5.75 0.15
CA TRP A 23 -0.79 4.55 -0.31
C TRP A 23 -0.19 3.25 0.25
N ALA A 24 1.13 3.18 0.48
CA ALA A 24 1.75 2.04 1.17
C ALA A 24 1.34 2.00 2.65
N ASN A 25 1.37 3.16 3.31
CA ASN A 25 0.96 3.27 4.71
C ASN A 25 -0.51 2.95 4.91
N ALA A 26 -1.37 3.23 3.92
CA ALA A 26 -2.80 2.90 4.00
C ALA A 26 -3.11 1.41 4.01
N VAL A 27 -2.14 0.54 3.69
CA VAL A 27 -2.29 -0.93 3.66
C VAL A 27 -1.28 -1.65 4.56
N THR A 28 -0.43 -0.91 5.27
CA THR A 28 0.56 -1.48 6.19
C THR A 28 0.02 -1.41 7.61
N ASP A 29 0.33 -2.44 8.41
CA ASP A 29 -0.01 -2.47 9.84
C ASP A 29 0.84 -1.42 10.61
N PRO A 30 0.24 -0.51 11.39
CA PRO A 30 0.97 0.44 12.21
C PRO A 30 1.64 -0.18 13.45
N GLU A 31 1.38 -1.44 13.78
CA GLU A 31 1.96 -2.12 14.93
C GLU A 31 3.50 -2.06 14.90
N THR A 32 4.09 -1.66 16.02
CA THR A 32 5.53 -1.43 16.14
C THR A 32 6.24 -2.51 16.93
N HIS A 33 5.52 -3.47 17.50
CA HIS A 33 6.06 -4.53 18.34
C HIS A 33 6.92 -4.00 19.51
N GLY A 34 6.59 -2.81 20.02
CA GLY A 34 7.28 -2.17 21.14
C GLY A 34 8.65 -1.55 20.83
N ILE A 35 9.07 -1.51 19.55
CA ILE A 35 10.38 -0.95 19.14
C ILE A 35 10.27 0.42 18.44
N GLY A 36 9.07 0.98 18.35
CA GLY A 36 8.84 2.32 17.80
C GLY A 36 8.90 2.43 16.26
N MET A 37 9.04 1.31 15.55
CA MET A 37 9.04 1.27 14.08
C MET A 37 8.11 0.16 13.56
N PRO A 38 7.17 0.47 12.65
CA PRO A 38 6.33 -0.55 12.01
C PRO A 38 7.10 -1.46 11.05
N SER A 39 6.56 -2.66 10.84
CA SER A 39 7.07 -3.61 9.84
C SER A 39 6.66 -3.21 8.42
N PHE A 40 7.62 -2.78 7.60
CA PHE A 40 7.35 -2.34 6.22
C PHE A 40 7.79 -3.32 5.12
N LYS A 41 8.42 -4.44 5.47
CA LYS A 41 8.94 -5.43 4.51
C LYS A 41 8.43 -6.82 4.87
N GLY A 42 8.28 -7.68 3.86
CA GLY A 42 7.88 -9.08 4.06
C GLY A 42 6.41 -9.28 4.47
N ILE A 43 5.59 -8.24 4.31
CA ILE A 43 4.15 -8.28 4.61
C ILE A 43 3.47 -9.22 3.61
N SER A 44 2.73 -10.20 4.10
CA SER A 44 1.87 -11.05 3.25
C SER A 44 0.68 -10.24 2.76
N ALA A 45 0.38 -10.32 1.47
CA ALA A 45 -0.67 -9.54 0.86
C ALA A 45 -1.37 -10.32 -0.26
N GLU A 46 -2.66 -10.03 -0.43
CA GLU A 46 -3.45 -10.48 -1.56
C GLU A 46 -3.65 -9.34 -2.55
N VAL A 47 -3.62 -9.64 -3.85
CA VAL A 47 -3.80 -8.65 -4.91
C VAL A 47 -4.89 -9.14 -5.85
N GLN A 48 -5.84 -8.26 -6.16
CA GLN A 48 -6.91 -8.51 -7.11
C GLN A 48 -6.99 -7.36 -8.12
N PRO A 49 -7.28 -7.64 -9.41
CA PRO A 49 -7.55 -6.59 -10.39
C PRO A 49 -8.73 -5.71 -9.98
N ALA A 50 -8.65 -4.42 -10.28
CA ALA A 50 -9.71 -3.46 -9.96
C ALA A 50 -9.98 -2.51 -11.16
N PRO A 51 -10.51 -3.01 -12.30
CA PRO A 51 -10.69 -2.21 -13.52
C PRO A 51 -11.69 -1.05 -13.34
N GLU A 52 -12.75 -1.26 -12.55
CA GLU A 52 -13.82 -0.27 -12.32
C GLU A 52 -13.50 0.74 -11.20
N ARG A 53 -12.29 0.69 -10.62
CA ARG A 53 -11.91 1.59 -9.52
C ARG A 53 -10.74 2.47 -9.91
N SER A 54 -10.87 3.76 -9.64
CA SER A 54 -9.78 4.70 -9.76
C SER A 54 -8.84 4.66 -8.55
N VAL A 55 -7.59 5.07 -8.77
CA VAL A 55 -6.65 5.35 -7.67
C VAL A 55 -7.11 6.64 -7.00
N SER A 56 -7.34 6.60 -5.69
CA SER A 56 -7.70 7.78 -4.91
C SER A 56 -6.63 8.86 -5.01
N SER A 57 -7.06 10.11 -5.16
CA SER A 57 -6.18 11.26 -4.96
C SER A 57 -5.67 11.31 -3.51
N LEU A 58 -4.58 12.06 -3.28
CA LEU A 58 -4.04 12.21 -1.94
C LEU A 58 -5.08 12.80 -0.96
N LYS A 59 -5.83 13.81 -1.39
CA LYS A 59 -6.86 14.46 -0.56
C LYS A 59 -7.96 13.48 -0.17
N GLU A 60 -8.44 12.68 -1.11
CA GLU A 60 -9.47 11.65 -0.85
C GLU A 60 -8.93 10.56 0.09
N LEU A 61 -7.69 10.13 -0.11
CA LEU A 61 -7.05 9.13 0.74
C LEU A 61 -6.94 9.62 2.19
N LEU A 62 -6.44 10.84 2.39
CA LEU A 62 -6.29 11.43 3.73
C LEU A 62 -7.65 11.67 4.38
N LYS A 63 -8.63 12.18 3.63
CA LYS A 63 -10.01 12.34 4.14
C LYS A 63 -10.60 11.00 4.55
N LYS A 64 -10.36 9.93 3.79
CA LYS A 64 -10.84 8.58 4.11
C LYS A 64 -10.21 8.02 5.39
N GLN A 65 -8.91 8.22 5.61
CA GLN A 65 -8.22 7.62 6.77
C GLN A 65 -8.27 8.45 8.04
N PHE A 66 -8.36 9.77 7.93
CA PHE A 66 -8.22 10.69 9.07
C PHE A 66 -9.29 11.77 9.13
N GLY A 67 -10.26 11.78 8.20
CA GLY A 67 -11.38 12.71 8.27
C GLY A 67 -12.18 12.47 9.54
N LYS A 68 -12.27 13.48 10.40
CA LYS A 68 -13.25 13.50 11.50
C LYS A 68 -14.62 13.80 10.91
N GLU A 69 -15.67 13.21 11.49
CA GLU A 69 -17.06 13.61 11.21
C GLU A 69 -17.28 15.10 11.51
#